data_AF-A0A086MN08-F1
#
_entry.id   AF-A0A086MN08-F1
#
_cell.length_a   1.000
_cell.length_b   1.000
_cell.length_c   1.000
_cell.angle_alpha   90.00
_cell.angle_beta   90.00
_cell.angle_gamma   90.00
#
_symmetry.space_group_name_H-M   'P 1'
#
loop_
_entity.id
_entity.type
_entity.pdbx_description
1 polymer ?
#
loop_
_entity_poly.entity_id
_entity_poly.type
_entity_poly.pdbx_seq_one_letter_code
_entity_poly.pdbx_strand_id
1 'polypeptide(L)'
;MAALKIPPGLEFDVVIVDEASQVRLSHAAVAAGLASQIIVIGDSQQMAPTNTFTRARQSQAQTTMALSLLDHAVTSGLPSKMLKQHYRSKHESLILFSNTRYYQGQLDIIPSPLLDDSLGTAFRFVPDAIYGRGERAIT
;
A
#
# COMPACT_ATOMS: atom_id res chain seq x y z
N MET A 1 6.73 8.78 -18.96
CA MET A 1 7.35 8.87 -17.62
C MET A 1 7.91 10.27 -17.49
N ALA A 2 7.33 11.11 -16.62
CA ALA A 2 7.85 12.46 -16.40
C ALA A 2 9.14 12.35 -15.58
N ALA A 3 10.27 12.77 -16.13
CA ALA A 3 11.51 12.88 -15.38
C ALA A 3 11.39 14.11 -14.47
N LEU A 4 11.66 13.93 -13.17
CA LEU A 4 11.75 15.03 -12.21
C LEU A 4 12.94 15.90 -12.62
N LYS A 5 12.66 17.10 -13.15
CA LYS A 5 13.69 18.08 -13.52
C LYS A 5 14.00 18.93 -12.30
N ILE A 6 15.17 18.73 -11.72
CA ILE A 6 15.65 19.49 -10.56
C ILE A 6 16.75 20.44 -11.04
N PRO A 7 16.63 21.76 -10.81
CA PRO A 7 17.69 22.71 -11.14
C PRO A 7 19.00 22.39 -10.41
N PRO A 8 20.17 22.62 -11.04
CA PRO A 8 21.45 22.48 -10.36
C PRO A 8 21.52 23.36 -9.11
N GLY A 9 22.02 22.80 -8.01
CA GLY A 9 22.17 23.51 -6.74
C GLY A 9 20.87 23.68 -5.93
N LEU A 10 19.76 23.09 -6.38
CA LEU A 10 18.56 23.01 -5.55
C LEU A 10 18.68 21.85 -4.57
N GLU A 11 18.64 22.17 -3.28
CA GLU A 11 18.57 21.23 -2.17
C GLU A 11 17.21 21.36 -1.47
N PHE A 12 16.81 20.30 -0.78
CA PHE A 12 15.58 20.26 0.01
C PHE A 12 15.90 20.05 1.49
N ASP A 13 15.19 20.74 2.38
CA ASP A 13 15.29 20.42 3.80
C ASP A 13 14.68 19.04 4.08
N VAL A 14 13.52 18.77 3.47
CA VAL A 14 12.74 17.56 3.67
C VAL A 14 12.13 17.07 2.36
N VAL A 15 12.21 15.76 2.12
CA VAL A 15 11.44 15.06 1.07
C VAL A 15 10.43 14.13 1.73
N ILE A 16 9.16 14.26 1.33
CA ILE A 16 8.08 13.39 1.79
C ILE A 16 7.64 12.52 0.62
N VAL A 17 7.65 11.20 0.82
CA VAL A 17 7.19 10.23 -0.18
C VAL A 17 6.00 9.50 0.38
N ASP A 18 4.82 9.76 -0.19
CA ASP A 18 3.58 9.04 0.10
C ASP A 18 3.42 7.83 -0.82
N GLU A 19 2.61 6.85 -0.41
CA GLU A 19 2.42 5.56 -1.10
C GLU A 19 3.75 4.87 -1.44
N ALA A 20 4.71 4.95 -0.52
CA ALA A 20 6.09 4.52 -0.75
C ALA A 20 6.24 3.00 -0.98
N SER A 21 5.25 2.19 -0.61
CA SER A 21 5.17 0.77 -0.98
C SER A 21 5.01 0.57 -2.49
N GLN A 22 4.53 1.57 -3.22
CA GLN A 22 4.37 1.56 -4.68
C GLN A 22 5.51 2.28 -5.43
N VAL A 23 6.39 2.98 -4.70
CA VAL A 23 7.53 3.71 -5.27
C VAL A 23 8.77 2.82 -5.27
N ARG A 24 9.43 2.66 -6.43
CA ARG A 24 10.74 1.99 -6.51
C ARG A 24 11.80 2.85 -5.83
N LEU A 25 12.72 2.24 -5.10
CA LEU A 25 13.86 2.94 -4.51
C LEU A 25 14.61 3.81 -5.55
N SER A 26 14.83 3.28 -6.76
CA SER A 26 15.51 4.00 -7.84
C SER A 26 14.79 5.27 -8.31
N HIS A 27 13.46 5.34 -8.16
CA HIS A 27 12.70 6.53 -8.52
C HIS A 27 12.80 7.62 -7.45
N ALA A 28 12.96 7.24 -6.18
CA ALA A 28 13.06 8.17 -5.06
C ALA A 28 14.50 8.61 -4.75
N ALA A 29 15.50 7.81 -5.16
CA ALA A 29 16.91 8.00 -4.78
C ALA A 29 17.46 9.40 -5.09
N VAL A 30 17.11 9.98 -6.24
CA VAL A 30 17.60 11.32 -6.63
C VAL A 30 17.03 12.40 -5.72
N ALA A 31 15.72 12.37 -5.46
CA ALA A 31 15.10 13.33 -4.55
C ALA A 31 15.62 13.15 -3.11
N ALA A 32 15.78 11.90 -2.66
CA ALA A 32 16.32 11.60 -1.34
C ALA A 32 17.78 12.08 -1.17
N GLY A 33 18.62 11.95 -2.20
CA GLY A 33 20.02 12.39 -2.14
C GLY A 33 20.22 13.91 -2.15
N LEU A 34 19.18 14.67 -2.48
CA LEU A 34 19.18 16.13 -2.46
C LEU A 34 18.54 16.70 -1.19
N ALA A 35 18.16 15.85 -0.23
CA ALA A 35 17.45 16.24 0.96
C ALA A 35 18.24 15.97 2.24
N SER A 36 18.14 16.88 3.21
CA SER A 36 18.70 16.65 4.55
C SER A 36 17.89 15.63 5.36
N GLN A 37 16.59 15.53 5.10
CA GLN A 37 15.68 14.60 5.76
C GLN A 37 14.72 13.96 4.76
N ILE A 38 14.34 12.70 5.02
CA ILE A 38 13.30 11.99 4.29
C ILE A 38 12.21 11.48 5.24
N ILE A 39 10.95 11.62 4.82
CA ILE A 39 9.78 11.01 5.46
C ILE A 39 9.16 10.04 4.46
N VAL A 40 9.06 8.77 4.85
CA VAL A 40 8.52 7.70 4.02
C VAL A 40 7.18 7.28 4.61
N ILE A 41 6.11 7.41 3.82
CA ILE A 41 4.74 7.09 4.21
C ILE A 41 4.25 5.99 3.28
N GLY A 42 3.70 4.92 3.85
CA GLY A 42 3.16 3.82 3.08
C GLY A 42 2.72 2.67 3.98
N ASP A 43 2.26 1.60 3.35
CA ASP A 43 1.73 0.43 4.01
C ASP A 43 2.28 -0.85 3.35
N SER A 44 2.99 -1.67 4.13
CA SER A 44 3.59 -2.92 3.66
C SER A 44 2.57 -4.04 3.43
N GLN A 45 1.34 -3.88 3.92
CA GLN A 45 0.23 -4.81 3.66
C GLN A 45 -0.52 -4.50 2.35
N GLN A 46 -0.22 -3.36 1.72
CA GLN A 46 -0.82 -2.96 0.44
C GLN A 46 0.03 -3.41 -0.76
N MET A 47 -0.43 -3.08 -1.97
CA MET A 47 0.19 -3.55 -3.20
C MET A 47 1.63 -3.04 -3.34
N ALA A 48 2.55 -3.95 -3.66
CA ALA A 48 3.92 -3.64 -4.06
C ALA A 48 3.95 -2.99 -5.47
N PRO A 49 5.09 -2.40 -5.89
CA PRO A 49 5.18 -1.72 -7.19
C PRO A 49 4.93 -2.70 -8.33
N THR A 50 4.08 -2.32 -9.30
CA THR A 50 3.79 -3.20 -10.45
C THR A 50 5.03 -3.31 -11.35
N ASN A 51 5.52 -4.53 -11.57
CA ASN A 51 6.64 -4.84 -12.49
C ASN A 51 6.14 -4.97 -13.94
N THR A 52 5.69 -3.88 -14.55
CA THR A 52 5.20 -3.89 -15.94
C THR A 52 6.32 -4.14 -16.97
N PHE A 53 7.59 -3.90 -16.61
CA PHE A 53 8.73 -3.99 -17.54
C PHE A 53 9.50 -5.31 -17.54
N THR A 54 9.22 -6.25 -16.62
CA THR A 54 10.06 -7.46 -16.45
C THR A 54 9.57 -8.69 -17.24
N ARG A 55 8.50 -8.58 -18.05
CA ARG A 55 8.03 -9.70 -18.90
C ARG A 55 8.82 -9.89 -20.20
N ALA A 56 9.71 -8.95 -20.57
CA ALA A 56 10.42 -8.98 -21.87
C ALA A 56 11.88 -9.46 -21.81
N ARG A 57 12.46 -9.73 -20.63
CA ARG A 57 13.86 -10.17 -20.49
C ARG A 57 14.00 -11.30 -19.47
N GLN A 58 13.41 -12.45 -19.79
CA GLN A 58 13.73 -13.73 -19.14
C GLN A 58 15.04 -14.29 -19.72
N SER A 59 16.18 -13.75 -19.31
CA SER A 59 17.46 -14.46 -19.38
C SER A 59 18.47 -13.76 -18.46
N GLN A 60 18.87 -14.43 -17.38
CA GLN A 60 20.08 -14.14 -16.60
C GLN A 60 20.22 -12.73 -15.99
N ALA A 61 19.37 -12.40 -15.02
CA ALA A 61 19.76 -11.55 -13.89
C ALA A 61 18.78 -11.78 -12.72
N GLN A 62 19.11 -12.75 -11.88
CA GLN A 62 18.42 -13.03 -10.62
C GLN A 62 18.85 -12.02 -9.54
N THR A 63 18.93 -10.74 -9.90
CA THR A 63 19.58 -9.70 -9.11
C THR A 63 18.53 -8.68 -8.71
N THR A 64 17.99 -8.83 -7.49
CA THR A 64 17.48 -7.74 -6.62
C THR A 64 16.48 -6.74 -7.25
N MET A 65 15.63 -7.18 -8.18
CA MET A 65 14.71 -6.32 -8.91
C MET A 65 13.42 -6.04 -8.13
N ALA A 66 13.43 -4.86 -7.48
CA ALA A 66 12.32 -4.08 -6.91
C ALA A 66 12.05 -4.25 -5.39
N LEU A 67 12.97 -3.74 -4.56
CA LEU A 67 12.61 -3.24 -3.23
C LEU A 67 11.84 -1.92 -3.42
N SER A 68 10.64 -1.81 -2.84
CA SER A 68 9.99 -0.51 -2.72
C SER A 68 10.82 0.41 -1.81
N LEU A 69 10.59 1.73 -1.89
CA LEU A 69 11.22 2.67 -0.97
C LEU A 69 10.85 2.32 0.49
N LEU A 70 9.60 1.92 0.73
CA LEU A 70 9.13 1.50 2.06
C LEU A 70 9.89 0.27 2.56
N ASP A 71 10.03 -0.77 1.73
CA ASP A 71 10.78 -1.98 2.12
C ASP A 71 12.23 -1.67 2.44
N HIS A 72 12.85 -0.78 1.65
CA HIS A 72 14.21 -0.35 1.89
C HIS A 72 14.36 0.45 3.19
N ALA A 73 13.40 1.32 3.50
CA ALA A 73 13.38 2.07 4.76
C ALA A 73 13.26 1.14 5.98
N VAL A 74 12.36 0.15 5.91
CA VAL A 74 12.17 -0.84 6.97
C VAL A 74 13.42 -1.71 7.15
N THR A 75 13.98 -2.25 6.06
CA THR A 75 15.17 -3.11 6.12
C THR A 75 16.44 -2.38 6.54
N SER A 76 16.51 -1.07 6.26
CA SER A 76 17.60 -0.20 6.74
C SER A 76 17.44 0.21 8.22
N GLY A 77 16.36 -0.21 8.89
CA GLY A 77 16.15 0.05 10.32
C GLY A 77 15.76 1.48 10.63
N LEU A 78 15.15 2.21 9.69
CA LEU A 78 14.67 3.57 9.95
C LEU A 78 13.60 3.54 11.06
N PRO A 79 13.59 4.53 11.98
CA PRO A 79 12.52 4.68 12.95
C PRO A 79 11.17 4.75 12.24
N SER A 80 10.19 3.95 12.70
CA SER A 80 8.86 3.89 12.10
C SER A 80 7.77 3.99 13.17
N LYS A 81 6.60 4.50 12.76
CA LYS A 81 5.43 4.60 13.61
C LYS A 81 4.19 4.24 12.81
N MET A 82 3.46 3.23 13.28
CA MET A 82 2.17 2.85 12.71
C MET A 82 1.08 3.82 13.16
N LEU A 83 0.31 4.35 12.22
CA LEU A 83 -0.93 5.07 12.50
C LEU A 83 -2.03 4.06 12.77
N LYS A 84 -2.65 4.11 13.96
CA LYS A 84 -3.61 3.09 14.40
C LYS A 84 -5.05 3.41 14.06
N GLN A 85 -5.40 4.68 13.95
CA GLN A 85 -6.81 5.07 13.84
C GLN A 85 -7.32 4.92 12.40
N HIS A 86 -8.40 4.16 12.24
CA HIS A 86 -9.06 3.96 10.94
C HIS A 86 -10.35 4.76 10.85
N TYR A 87 -10.39 5.70 9.90
CA TYR A 87 -11.52 6.63 9.72
C TYR A 87 -12.33 6.39 8.44
N ARG A 88 -11.87 5.49 7.56
CA ARG A 88 -12.43 5.39 6.19
C ARG A 88 -13.72 4.57 6.14
N SER A 89 -13.80 3.48 6.90
CA SER A 89 -14.94 2.58 6.82
C SER A 89 -16.14 3.18 7.52
N LYS A 90 -17.27 3.25 6.81
CA LYS A 90 -18.55 3.72 7.38
C LYS A 90 -19.16 2.74 8.41
N HIS A 91 -18.72 1.48 8.38
CA HIS A 91 -19.15 0.42 9.29
C HIS A 91 -17.94 -0.45 9.66
N GLU A 92 -17.81 -0.83 10.92
CA GLU A 92 -16.65 -1.56 11.45
C GLU A 92 -16.39 -2.89 10.72
N SER A 93 -17.46 -3.58 10.31
CA SER A 93 -17.35 -4.88 9.64
C SER A 93 -16.59 -4.82 8.30
N LEU A 94 -16.54 -3.64 7.64
CA LEU A 94 -15.82 -3.44 6.39
C LEU A 94 -14.29 -3.51 6.54
N ILE A 95 -13.77 -3.21 7.74
CA ILE A 95 -12.33 -3.25 8.01
C ILE A 95 -11.93 -4.40 8.93
N LEU A 96 -12.87 -4.96 9.71
CA LEU A 96 -12.59 -5.95 10.74
C LEU A 96 -11.80 -7.16 10.22
N PHE A 97 -12.15 -7.67 9.03
CA PHE A 97 -11.41 -8.75 8.40
C PHE A 97 -9.95 -8.36 8.14
N SER A 98 -9.73 -7.22 7.47
CA SER A 98 -8.39 -6.76 7.13
C SER A 98 -7.57 -6.40 8.37
N ASN A 99 -8.18 -5.74 9.35
CA ASN A 99 -7.55 -5.41 10.64
C ASN A 99 -7.03 -6.68 11.32
N THR A 100 -7.87 -7.71 11.41
CA THR A 100 -7.50 -8.99 12.02
C THR A 100 -6.42 -9.70 11.22
N ARG A 101 -6.57 -9.75 9.88
CA ARG A 101 -5.73 -10.58 9.03
C ARG A 101 -4.35 -9.98 8.75
N TYR A 102 -4.27 -8.66 8.54
CA TYR A 102 -3.07 -7.98 8.06
C TYR A 102 -2.43 -7.07 9.11
N TYR A 103 -3.22 -6.56 10.05
CA TYR A 103 -2.76 -5.60 11.06
C TYR A 103 -2.83 -6.14 12.49
N GLN A 104 -3.05 -7.45 12.67
CA GLN A 104 -3.08 -8.12 13.97
C GLN A 104 -4.07 -7.49 14.98
N GLY A 105 -5.14 -6.85 14.48
CA GLY A 105 -6.12 -6.15 15.32
C GLY A 105 -5.61 -4.83 15.92
N GLN A 106 -4.49 -4.29 15.43
CA GLN A 106 -3.87 -3.08 15.99
C GLN A 106 -4.51 -1.77 15.51
N LEU A 107 -5.43 -1.80 14.54
CA LEU A 107 -6.16 -0.61 14.12
C LEU A 107 -7.32 -0.32 15.09
N ASP A 108 -7.35 0.90 15.60
CA ASP A 108 -8.45 1.45 16.39
C ASP A 108 -9.60 1.81 15.45
N ILE A 109 -10.71 1.10 15.56
CA ILE A 109 -11.90 1.29 14.72
C ILE A 109 -12.90 2.14 15.48
N ILE A 110 -13.33 3.24 14.86
CA ILE A 110 -14.43 4.06 15.39
C ILE A 110 -15.75 3.39 14.98
N PRO A 111 -16.64 3.07 15.93
CA PRO A 111 -17.92 2.44 15.61
C PRO A 111 -18.79 3.37 14.77
N SER A 112 -19.59 2.79 13.88
CA SER A 112 -20.57 3.56 13.11
C SER A 112 -21.53 4.30 14.05
N PRO A 113 -21.75 5.62 13.87
CA PRO A 113 -22.80 6.33 14.60
C PRO A 113 -24.21 6.00 14.04
N LEU A 114 -24.28 5.35 12.88
CA LEU A 114 -25.52 4.98 12.21
C LEU A 114 -25.92 3.55 12.62
N LEU A 115 -27.12 3.41 13.15
CA LEU A 115 -27.79 2.13 13.41
C LEU A 115 -28.62 1.77 12.17
N ASP A 116 -27.94 1.41 11.09
CA ASP A 116 -28.56 1.00 9.83
C ASP A 116 -28.05 -0.39 9.45
N ASP A 117 -28.94 -1.38 9.56
CA ASP A 117 -28.65 -2.79 9.27
C ASP A 117 -28.29 -3.04 7.79
N SER A 118 -28.49 -2.05 6.90
CA SER A 118 -28.05 -2.12 5.51
C SER A 118 -26.56 -1.82 5.32
N LEU A 119 -25.89 -1.28 6.33
CA LEU A 119 -24.47 -0.95 6.27
C LEU A 119 -23.58 -2.14 6.62
N GLY A 120 -22.37 -2.15 6.05
CA GLY A 120 -21.35 -3.15 6.37
C GLY A 120 -21.39 -4.39 5.49
N THR A 121 -21.17 -5.55 6.10
CA THR A 121 -21.00 -6.84 5.43
C THR A 121 -22.02 -7.82 5.96
N ALA A 122 -22.81 -8.43 5.07
CA ALA A 122 -23.78 -9.46 5.42
C ALA A 122 -23.48 -10.75 4.65
N PHE A 123 -23.67 -11.89 5.31
CA PHE A 123 -23.65 -13.18 4.64
C PHE A 123 -25.05 -13.46 4.09
N ARG A 124 -25.16 -13.54 2.76
CA ARG A 124 -26.41 -13.91 2.08
C ARG A 124 -26.22 -15.28 1.44
N PHE A 125 -26.93 -16.27 1.96
CA PHE A 125 -27.03 -17.56 1.31
C PHE A 125 -27.87 -17.44 0.03
N VAL A 126 -27.36 -17.98 -1.07
CA VAL A 126 -28.04 -18.03 -2.36
C VAL A 126 -28.26 -19.51 -2.68
N PRO A 127 -29.48 -20.04 -2.53
CA PRO A 127 -29.76 -21.48 -2.59
C PRO A 127 -29.32 -22.17 -3.89
N ASP A 128 -29.46 -21.45 -5.01
CA ASP A 128 -29.17 -21.98 -6.35
C ASP A 128 -27.82 -21.46 -6.90
N ALA A 129 -26.91 -21.03 -6.02
CA ALA A 129 -25.63 -20.49 -6.44
C ALA A 129 -24.76 -21.54 -7.12
N ILE A 130 -24.35 -21.25 -8.35
CA ILE A 130 -23.39 -22.06 -9.11
C ILE A 130 -22.01 -21.39 -8.99
N TYR A 131 -21.03 -22.11 -8.46
CA TYR A 131 -19.65 -21.61 -8.38
C TYR A 131 -18.99 -21.64 -9.77
N GLY A 132 -18.84 -20.47 -10.40
CA GLY A 132 -18.11 -20.31 -11.66
C GLY A 132 -16.60 -20.15 -11.44
N ARG A 133 -15.76 -20.92 -12.14
CA ARG A 133 -14.31 -20.67 -12.22
C ARG A 133 -14.04 -19.44 -13.10
N GLY A 134 -14.22 -18.25 -12.56
CA GLY A 134 -13.61 -17.01 -13.08
C GLY A 134 -14.27 -16.36 -14.30
N GLU A 135 -15.18 -17.02 -15.01
CA GLU A 135 -16.05 -16.35 -15.98
C GLU A 135 -17.36 -15.99 -15.29
N ARG A 136 -17.66 -14.69 -15.25
CA ARG A 136 -18.78 -14.08 -14.53
C ARG A 136 -20.08 -14.91 -14.61
N ALA A 137 -20.51 -15.42 -13.46
CA ALA A 137 -21.93 -15.47 -13.13
C ALA A 137 -22.06 -15.32 -11.61
N ILE A 138 -22.59 -14.18 -11.18
CA ILE A 138 -23.31 -14.09 -9.92
C ILE A 138 -24.77 -14.13 -10.36
N THR A 139 -25.47 -15.23 -10.09
CA THR A 139 -26.94 -15.25 -10.07
C THR A 139 -27.35 -15.53 -8.64
#